data_AF-A0ABD0N9G7-F1
#
_entry.id   AF-A0ABD0N9G7-F1
#
_cell.length_a   1.000
_cell.length_b   1.000
_cell.length_c   1.000
_cell.angle_alpha   90.00
_cell.angle_beta   90.00
_cell.angle_gamma   90.00
#
_symmetry.space_group_name_H-M   'P 1'
#
loop_
_entity.id
_entity.type
_entity.pdbx_description
1 polymer ?
#
loop_
_entity_poly.entity_id
_entity_poly.type
_entity_poly.pdbx_seq_one_letter_code
_entity_poly.pdbx_strand_id
1 'polypeptide(L)'
;GIKPASFDKVNDPEVKEIIEGCIRQNRLERLSVKDLLNHAFFAEDTGVRVELAEEDTGGKDCLALRIWVEEPKKLKGKHKDNEAIEFSYDLENDSAEEVALEM
;
A
#
# COMPACT_ATOMS: atom_id res chain seq x y z
N GLY A 1 -25.92 1.59 10.10
CA GLY A 1 -25.57 0.17 9.87
C GLY A 1 -24.43 -0.20 10.78
N ILE A 2 -24.36 -1.45 11.23
CA ILE A 2 -23.26 -1.94 12.06
C ILE A 2 -22.09 -2.30 11.13
N LYS A 3 -20.87 -1.93 11.52
CA LYS A 3 -19.66 -2.27 10.78
C LYS A 3 -19.45 -3.79 10.80
N PRO A 4 -19.18 -4.45 9.66
CA PRO A 4 -18.99 -5.89 9.63
C PRO A 4 -17.64 -6.26 10.28
N ALA A 5 -17.58 -7.42 10.94
CA ALA A 5 -16.34 -7.93 11.55
C ALA A 5 -15.21 -8.19 10.54
N SER A 6 -15.52 -8.28 9.24
CA SER A 6 -14.51 -8.38 8.18
C SER A 6 -13.70 -7.09 8.00
N PHE A 7 -14.20 -5.94 8.47
CA PHE A 7 -13.46 -4.68 8.43
C PHE A 7 -12.17 -4.75 9.25
N ASP A 8 -12.18 -5.47 10.37
CA ASP A 8 -11.01 -5.57 11.23
C ASP A 8 -9.88 -6.37 10.58
N LYS A 9 -10.18 -7.16 9.54
CA LYS A 9 -9.24 -7.95 8.75
C LYS A 9 -8.59 -7.17 7.60
N VAL A 10 -8.91 -5.89 7.44
CA VAL A 10 -8.21 -5.02 6.48
C VAL A 10 -6.88 -4.62 7.14
N ASN A 11 -5.78 -5.10 6.54
CA ASN A 11 -4.42 -4.91 7.04
C ASN A 11 -3.84 -3.56 6.62
N ASP A 12 -4.07 -3.17 5.36
CA ASP A 12 -3.59 -1.90 4.84
C ASP A 12 -4.32 -0.72 5.53
N PRO A 13 -3.59 0.14 6.26
CA PRO A 13 -4.20 1.25 7.00
C PRO A 13 -4.90 2.26 6.10
N GLU A 14 -4.36 2.54 4.91
CA GLU A 14 -4.90 3.52 3.97
C GLU A 14 -6.21 3.00 3.35
N VAL A 15 -6.23 1.74 2.93
CA VAL A 15 -7.46 1.08 2.45
C VAL A 15 -8.51 1.02 3.56
N LYS A 16 -8.10 0.73 4.80
CA LYS A 16 -9.00 0.70 5.96
C LYS A 16 -9.63 2.06 6.24
N GLU A 17 -8.86 3.13 6.13
CA GLU A 17 -9.34 4.51 6.25
C GLU A 17 -10.35 4.87 5.16
N ILE A 18 -10.05 4.54 3.90
CA ILE A 18 -10.95 4.78 2.76
C ILE A 18 -12.29 4.05 2.97
N ILE A 19 -12.25 2.77 3.34
CA ILE A 19 -13.46 1.98 3.63
C ILE A 19 -14.24 2.63 4.76
N GLU A 20 -13.58 3.01 5.86
CA GLU A 20 -14.21 3.67 7.00
C GLU A 20 -14.93 4.95 6.60
N GLY A 21 -14.25 5.81 5.83
CA GLY A 21 -14.79 7.05 5.31
C GLY A 21 -16.02 6.82 4.42
N CYS A 22 -16.05 5.73 3.65
CA CYS A 22 -17.19 5.40 2.79
C CYS A 22 -18.41 4.85 3.56
N ILE A 23 -18.18 4.05 4.61
CA ILE A 23 -19.26 3.32 5.30
C ILE A 23 -19.83 4.04 6.53
N ARG A 24 -19.42 5.29 6.81
CA ARG A 24 -19.90 6.06 7.97
C ARG A 24 -21.44 6.08 8.06
N GLN A 25 -21.95 5.97 9.29
CA GLN A 25 -23.39 5.93 9.52
C GLN A 25 -24.07 7.23 9.08
N ASN A 26 -23.47 8.38 9.44
CA ASN A 26 -23.93 9.68 9.01
C ASN A 26 -23.54 9.90 7.54
N ARG A 27 -24.55 10.11 6.67
CA ARG A 27 -24.34 10.34 5.23
C ARG A 27 -23.50 11.59 4.96
N LEU A 28 -23.62 12.63 5.79
CA LEU A 28 -22.90 13.89 5.60
C LEU A 28 -21.40 13.78 5.91
N GLU A 29 -21.00 12.75 6.64
CA GLU A 29 -19.60 12.50 7.00
C GLU A 29 -18.91 11.55 6.01
N ARG A 30 -19.65 10.96 5.07
CA ARG A 30 -19.09 10.02 4.11
C ARG A 30 -18.20 10.74 3.10
N LEU A 31 -17.10 10.11 2.72
CA LEU A 31 -16.25 10.59 1.64
C LEU A 31 -17.07 10.74 0.35
N SER A 32 -16.92 11.89 -0.31
CA SER A 32 -17.49 12.06 -1.64
C SER A 32 -16.61 11.36 -2.69
N VAL A 33 -17.18 11.07 -3.85
CA VAL A 33 -16.41 10.53 -4.98
C VAL A 33 -15.27 11.47 -5.37
N LYS A 34 -15.49 12.79 -5.25
CA LYS A 34 -14.44 13.78 -5.53
C LYS A 34 -13.30 13.66 -4.52
N ASP A 35 -13.60 13.49 -3.24
CA ASP A 35 -12.56 13.36 -2.22
C ASP A 35 -11.76 12.07 -2.41
N LEU A 36 -12.44 10.97 -2.75
CA LEU A 36 -11.79 9.70 -3.09
C LEU A 36 -10.83 9.84 -4.27
N LEU A 37 -11.26 10.45 -5.38
CA LEU A 37 -10.40 10.63 -6.56
C LEU A 37 -9.18 11.52 -6.32
N ASN A 38 -9.18 12.34 -5.25
CA ASN A 38 -8.04 13.17 -4.86
C ASN A 38 -7.22 12.55 -3.71
N HIS A 39 -7.57 11.36 -3.24
CA HIS A 39 -6.83 10.65 -2.20
C HIS A 39 -5.47 10.17 -2.74
N ALA A 40 -4.43 10.21 -1.90
CA ALA A 40 -3.07 9.81 -2.30
C ALA A 40 -3.04 8.38 -2.89
N PHE A 41 -3.68 7.42 -2.21
CA PHE A 41 -3.95 6.07 -2.73
C PHE A 41 -4.32 5.97 -4.22
N PHE A 42 -5.17 6.87 -4.73
CA PHE A 42 -5.62 6.83 -6.12
C PHE A 42 -4.87 7.81 -7.04
N ALA A 43 -4.14 8.75 -6.46
CA ALA A 43 -3.39 9.77 -7.17
C ALA A 43 -1.91 9.40 -7.37
N GLU A 44 -1.41 8.37 -6.68
CA GLU A 44 -0.04 7.91 -6.82
C GLU A 44 0.24 7.37 -8.23
N ASP A 45 1.21 7.97 -8.91
CA ASP A 45 1.50 7.75 -10.34
C ASP A 45 2.91 7.17 -10.55
N THR A 46 3.48 6.51 -9.54
CA THR A 46 4.88 6.02 -9.51
C THR A 46 5.14 4.85 -10.46
N GLY A 47 4.10 4.06 -10.78
CA GLY A 47 4.18 2.85 -11.62
C GLY A 47 4.76 1.63 -10.90
N VAL A 48 5.04 1.75 -9.60
CA VAL A 48 5.47 0.67 -8.71
C VAL A 48 4.70 0.76 -7.39
N ARG A 49 4.46 -0.38 -6.76
CA ARG A 49 3.79 -0.47 -5.46
C ARG A 49 4.57 -1.37 -4.53
N VAL A 50 4.79 -0.96 -3.28
CA VAL A 50 5.44 -1.78 -2.26
C VAL A 50 4.39 -2.26 -1.26
N GLU A 51 4.40 -3.54 -0.93
CA GLU A 51 3.48 -4.17 0.02
C GLU A 51 4.26 -5.11 0.96
N LEU A 52 3.64 -5.48 2.08
CA LEU A 52 4.14 -6.58 2.91
C LEU A 52 3.98 -7.93 2.15
N ALA A 53 5.06 -8.70 2.06
CA ALA A 53 5.05 -10.03 1.47
C ALA A 53 4.45 -11.09 2.42
N GLU A 54 4.50 -10.84 3.73
CA GLU A 54 3.92 -11.68 4.78
C GLU A 54 3.24 -10.84 5.86
N GLU A 55 2.43 -11.47 6.72
CA GLU A 55 1.79 -10.78 7.84
C GLU A 55 2.84 -10.35 8.87
N ASP A 56 2.88 -9.04 9.18
CA ASP A 56 3.69 -8.53 10.28
C ASP A 56 2.94 -8.64 11.62
N THR A 57 3.64 -9.17 12.62
CA THR A 57 3.13 -9.33 13.99
C THR A 57 3.61 -8.24 14.94
N GLY A 58 4.39 -7.26 14.43
CA GLY A 58 4.89 -6.11 15.18
C GLY A 58 6.03 -6.41 16.15
N GLY A 59 6.58 -7.63 16.11
CA GLY A 59 7.69 -8.07 16.97
C GLY A 59 8.97 -8.40 16.20
N LYS A 60 9.01 -8.13 14.89
CA LYS A 60 10.18 -8.35 14.04
C LYS A 60 10.80 -7.00 13.68
N ASP A 61 12.11 -6.91 13.79
CA ASP A 61 12.87 -5.72 13.36
C ASP A 61 13.08 -5.70 11.84
N CYS A 62 12.80 -6.82 11.14
CA CYS A 62 12.87 -6.92 9.69
C CYS A 62 11.50 -7.25 9.10
N LEU A 63 11.10 -6.49 8.07
CA LEU A 63 9.92 -6.72 7.26
C LEU A 63 10.27 -7.49 5.99
N ALA A 64 9.44 -8.45 5.59
CA ALA A 64 9.48 -8.97 4.23
C ALA A 64 8.58 -8.11 3.35
N LEU A 65 9.18 -7.40 2.39
CA LEU A 65 8.49 -6.52 1.47
C LEU A 65 8.48 -7.12 0.06
N ARG A 66 7.46 -6.76 -0.71
CA ARG A 66 7.34 -7.08 -2.13
C ARG A 66 7.08 -5.80 -2.90
N ILE A 67 7.93 -5.49 -3.88
CA ILE A 67 7.67 -4.43 -4.87
C ILE A 67 7.05 -5.04 -6.12
N TRP A 68 5.96 -4.45 -6.59
CA TRP A 68 5.27 -4.79 -7.83
C TRP A 68 5.51 -3.72 -8.88
N VAL A 69 5.78 -4.14 -10.11
CA VAL A 69 5.75 -3.27 -11.29
C VAL A 69 4.32 -3.26 -11.84
N GLU A 70 3.60 -2.16 -11.59
CA GLU A 70 2.24 -1.97 -12.07
C GLU A 70 2.20 -1.38 -13.48
N GLU A 71 3.12 -0.47 -13.79
CA GLU A 71 3.20 0.19 -15.09
C GLU A 71 4.64 0.20 -15.65
N PRO A 72 5.07 -0.89 -16.32
CA PRO A 72 6.43 -1.01 -16.86
C PRO A 72 6.87 0.15 -17.76
N LYS A 73 5.91 0.82 -18.41
CA LYS A 73 6.15 1.95 -19.31
C LYS A 73 6.64 3.21 -18.60
N LYS A 74 6.36 3.36 -17.30
CA LYS A 74 6.85 4.47 -16.48
C LYS A 74 8.27 4.25 -15.98
N LEU A 75 8.75 3.01 -16.03
CA LEU A 75 10.09 2.64 -15.57
C LEU A 75 11.10 2.63 -16.72
N LYS A 76 12.36 2.95 -16.39
CA LYS A 76 13.47 2.82 -17.33
C LYS A 76 13.96 1.38 -17.33
N GLY A 77 13.93 0.71 -18.48
CA GLY A 77 14.46 -0.64 -18.62
C GLY A 77 13.49 -1.58 -19.34
N LYS A 78 13.75 -2.88 -19.24
CA LYS A 78 12.86 -3.94 -19.75
C LYS A 78 12.23 -4.66 -18.57
N HIS A 79 11.07 -4.18 -18.13
CA HIS A 79 10.27 -4.83 -17.10
C HIS A 79 9.07 -5.55 -17.71
N LYS A 80 8.61 -6.61 -17.06
CA LYS A 80 7.38 -7.31 -17.44
C LYS A 80 6.20 -6.77 -16.64
N ASP A 81 5.00 -6.86 -17.21
CA ASP A 81 3.77 -6.58 -16.45
C ASP A 81 3.66 -7.55 -15.27
N ASN A 82 3.35 -7.02 -14.08
CA ASN A 82 3.26 -7.75 -12.81
C ASN A 82 4.57 -8.47 -12.40
N GLU A 83 5.72 -7.96 -12.83
CA GLU A 83 7.00 -8.34 -12.25
C GLU A 83 7.01 -7.94 -10.77
N ALA A 84 7.49 -8.83 -9.90
CA ALA A 84 7.58 -8.58 -8.48
C ALA A 84 8.91 -9.05 -7.92
N ILE A 85 9.45 -8.28 -6.98
CA ILE A 85 10.71 -8.58 -6.28
C ILE A 85 10.41 -8.57 -4.78
N GLU A 86 10.82 -9.64 -4.09
CA GLU A 86 10.75 -9.72 -2.64
C GLU A 86 12.11 -9.44 -2.02
N PHE A 87 12.11 -8.69 -0.92
CA PHE A 87 13.31 -8.29 -0.21
C PHE A 87 13.01 -8.13 1.28
N SER A 88 14.04 -8.26 2.11
CA SER A 88 13.96 -7.91 3.53
C SER A 88 14.31 -6.44 3.73
N TYR A 89 13.63 -5.79 4.67
CA TYR A 89 13.92 -4.42 5.08
C TYR A 89 14.03 -4.35 6.61
N ASP A 90 15.21 -4.00 7.10
CA ASP A 90 15.49 -3.78 8.53
C ASP A 90 15.04 -2.38 8.95
N LEU A 91 14.08 -2.32 9.87
CA LEU A 91 13.44 -1.08 10.31
C LEU A 91 14.39 -0.12 11.03
N GLU A 92 15.49 -0.62 11.60
CA GLU A 92 16.46 0.19 12.34
C GLU A 92 17.67 0.59 11.49
N ASN A 93 18.09 -0.30 10.59
CA ASN A 93 19.37 -0.17 9.90
C ASN A 93 19.24 0.20 8.42
N ASP A 94 18.12 -0.12 7.76
CA ASP A 94 17.97 0.15 6.33
C ASP A 94 17.38 1.54 6.06
N SER A 95 17.91 2.20 5.01
CA SER A 95 17.31 3.37 4.36
C SER A 95 16.68 2.96 3.04
N ALA A 96 15.49 3.51 2.74
CA ALA A 96 14.78 3.26 1.49
C ALA A 96 15.63 3.62 0.25
N GLU A 97 16.41 4.70 0.33
CA GLU A 97 17.31 5.13 -0.74
C GLU A 97 18.45 4.15 -1.00
N GLU A 98 19.04 3.60 0.07
CA GLU A 98 20.13 2.62 -0.04
C GLU A 98 19.62 1.29 -0.60
N VAL A 99 18.50 0.78 -0.08
CA VAL A 99 17.86 -0.43 -0.59
C VAL A 99 17.46 -0.27 -2.07
N ALA A 100 16.94 0.90 -2.45
CA ALA A 100 16.59 1.17 -3.85
C ALA A 100 17.81 1.21 -4.79
N LEU A 101 19.01 1.52 -4.28
CA LEU A 101 20.25 1.53 -5.07
C LEU A 101 20.81 0.12 -5.29
N GLU A 102 20.49 -0.83 -4.41
CA GLU A 102 20.92 -2.23 -4.52
C GLU A 102 20.09 -3.06 -5.51
N MET A 103 18.92 -2.55 -5.92
CA MET A 103 18.01 -3.18 -6.90
C MET A 103 18.34 -2.83 -8.36
#